data_AF-A0A842U475-F1
#
_entry.id   AF-A0A842U475-F1
#
_cell.length_a   1.000
_cell.length_b   1.000
_cell.length_c   1.000
_cell.angle_alpha   90.00
_cell.angle_beta   90.00
_cell.angle_gamma   90.00
#
_symmetry.space_group_name_H-M   'P 1'
#
loop_
_entity.id
_entity.type
_entity.pdbx_description
1 polymer ?
#
loop_
_entity_poly.entity_id
_entity_poly.type
_entity_poly.pdbx_seq_one_letter_code
_entity_poly.pdbx_strand_id
1 'polypeptide(L)'
;MISKKDLQTIEKLKQNLKNAHRCPICGKEIKLGLESSVINSMTDSEQNLFAHLHLHGNPLHAMLCYIDSDNRIRSVSGLKSLEISRDSETFAELVKKWSNPY
;
A
#
# COMPACT_ATOMS: atom_id res chain seq x y z
N MET A 1 11.05 7.42 -18.09
CA MET A 1 9.64 7.51 -18.52
C MET A 1 9.08 6.10 -18.56
N ILE A 2 7.98 5.82 -17.85
CA ILE A 2 7.34 4.50 -17.81
C ILE A 2 6.56 4.28 -19.11
N SER A 3 6.69 3.11 -19.75
CA SER A 3 5.97 2.84 -21.00
C SER A 3 4.50 2.51 -20.74
N LYS A 4 3.63 2.75 -21.73
CA LYS A 4 2.20 2.39 -21.65
C LYS A 4 1.97 0.88 -21.43
N LYS A 5 2.89 0.01 -21.87
CA LYS A 5 2.83 -1.44 -21.65
C LYS A 5 3.11 -1.83 -20.20
N ASP A 6 4.02 -1.12 -19.55
CA ASP A 6 4.36 -1.37 -18.15
C ASP A 6 3.20 -0.97 -17.24
N LEU A 7 2.52 0.15 -17.55
CA LEU A 7 1.29 0.56 -16.88
C LEU A 7 0.18 -0.50 -16.98
N GLN A 8 -0.03 -1.11 -18.16
CA GLN A 8 -1.02 -2.18 -18.34
C GLN A 8 -0.66 -3.47 -17.60
N THR A 9 0.62 -3.75 -17.43
CA THR A 9 1.10 -4.91 -16.66
C THR A 9 0.94 -4.68 -15.16
N ILE A 10 1.21 -3.47 -14.67
CA ILE A 10 0.95 -3.07 -13.28
C ILE A 10 -0.54 -3.21 -12.94
N GLU A 11 -1.43 -2.72 -13.82
CA GLU A 11 -2.89 -2.81 -13.64
C GLU A 11 -3.37 -4.27 -13.57
N LYS A 12 -2.65 -5.22 -14.17
CA LYS A 12 -2.96 -6.66 -14.07
C LYS A 12 -2.48 -7.30 -12.77
N LEU A 13 -1.44 -6.77 -12.14
CA LEU A 13 -0.87 -7.33 -10.91
C LEU A 13 -1.58 -6.80 -9.66
N LYS A 14 -1.96 -5.52 -9.66
CA LYS A 14 -2.56 -4.83 -8.52
C LYS A 14 -4.03 -4.55 -8.77
N GLN A 15 -4.90 -5.01 -7.87
CA GLN A 15 -6.30 -4.60 -7.85
C GLN A 15 -6.42 -3.27 -7.12
N ASN A 16 -7.06 -2.28 -7.76
CA ASN A 16 -7.32 -0.99 -7.14
C ASN A 16 -8.29 -1.15 -5.97
N LEU A 17 -8.00 -0.48 -4.86
CA LEU A 17 -8.90 -0.41 -3.73
C LEU A 17 -10.09 0.49 -4.06
N LYS A 18 -11.24 0.17 -3.49
CA LYS A 18 -12.48 0.94 -3.62
C LYS A 18 -12.47 2.08 -2.58
N ASN A 19 -13.14 3.19 -2.94
CA ASN A 19 -13.25 4.47 -2.22
C ASN A 19 -12.03 5.40 -2.36
N ALA A 20 -12.23 6.70 -2.13
CA ALA A 20 -11.15 7.69 -2.17
C ALA A 20 -10.21 7.54 -0.96
N HIS A 21 -8.90 7.57 -1.20
CA HIS A 21 -7.91 7.45 -0.13
C HIS A 21 -7.26 8.81 0.10
N ARG A 22 -7.63 9.49 1.19
CA ARG A 22 -7.04 10.77 1.55
C ARG A 22 -6.09 10.59 2.71
N CYS A 23 -4.86 11.08 2.54
CA CYS A 23 -3.91 11.08 3.63
C CYS A 23 -4.40 11.96 4.79
N PRO A 24 -4.49 11.43 6.02
CA PRO A 24 -4.87 12.23 7.18
C PRO A 24 -3.78 13.23 7.62
N ILE A 25 -2.55 13.09 7.12
CA ILE A 25 -1.42 13.96 7.44
C ILE A 25 -1.30 15.12 6.45
N CYS A 26 -1.26 14.86 5.15
CA CYS A 26 -1.05 15.89 4.13
C CYS A 26 -2.27 16.20 3.27
N GLY A 27 -3.40 15.52 3.47
CA GLY A 27 -4.66 15.79 2.76
C GLY A 27 -4.64 15.44 1.27
N LYS A 28 -3.58 14.82 0.76
CA LYS A 28 -3.48 14.41 -0.65
C LYS A 28 -4.31 13.15 -0.91
N GLU A 29 -4.93 13.09 -2.08
CA GLU A 29 -5.55 11.87 -2.59
C GLU A 29 -4.46 10.93 -3.09
N ILE A 30 -4.57 9.65 -2.73
CA ILE A 30 -3.62 8.60 -3.06
C ILE A 30 -4.38 7.51 -3.80
N LYS A 31 -3.75 6.92 -4.81
CA LYS A 31 -4.24 5.69 -5.43
C LYS A 31 -3.54 4.51 -4.77
N LEU A 32 -4.33 3.60 -4.21
CA LEU A 32 -3.83 2.40 -3.55
C LEU A 32 -4.30 1.18 -4.34
N GLY A 33 -3.40 0.22 -4.51
CA GLY A 33 -3.70 -1.07 -5.10
C GLY A 33 -2.94 -2.16 -4.37
N LEU A 34 -3.56 -3.34 -4.25
CA LEU A 34 -2.96 -4.50 -3.62
C LEU A 34 -2.66 -5.57 -4.67
N GLU A 35 -1.53 -6.27 -4.49
CA GLU A 35 -1.19 -7.41 -5.32
C GLU A 35 -2.25 -8.52 -5.18
N SER A 36 -2.70 -9.06 -6.31
CA SER A 36 -3.78 -10.05 -6.34
C SER A 36 -3.47 -11.32 -5.54
N SER A 37 -2.19 -11.71 -5.48
CA SER A 37 -1.72 -12.83 -4.65
C SER A 37 -1.99 -12.60 -3.16
N VAL A 38 -1.77 -11.38 -2.68
CA VAL A 38 -2.01 -11.02 -1.28
C VAL A 38 -3.51 -11.04 -1.03
N ILE A 39 -4.33 -10.49 -1.93
CA ILE A 39 -5.82 -10.56 -1.85
C ILE A 39 -6.31 -12.01 -1.80
N ASN A 40 -5.81 -12.88 -2.69
CA ASN A 40 -6.24 -14.27 -2.74
C ASN A 40 -5.79 -15.06 -1.51
N SER A 41 -4.65 -14.71 -0.89
CA SER A 41 -4.25 -15.29 0.39
C SER A 41 -5.09 -14.79 1.57
N MET A 42 -5.80 -13.67 1.42
CA MET A 42 -6.65 -13.09 2.47
C MET A 42 -8.02 -13.75 2.54
N THR A 43 -8.58 -14.21 1.42
CA THR A 43 -9.90 -14.89 1.39
C THR A 43 -9.94 -16.19 2.18
N ASP A 44 -8.77 -16.80 2.42
CA ASP A 44 -8.63 -18.06 3.15
C ASP A 44 -8.58 -17.86 4.68
N SER A 45 -8.40 -16.63 5.17
CA SER A 45 -8.33 -16.31 6.60
C SER A 45 -9.54 -15.49 7.04
N GLU A 46 -10.27 -15.93 8.06
CA GLU A 46 -11.54 -15.34 8.56
C GLU A 46 -11.45 -13.90 9.13
N GLN A 47 -10.36 -13.18 8.88
CA GLN A 47 -10.14 -11.83 9.39
C GLN A 47 -10.68 -10.80 8.39
N ASN A 48 -11.92 -10.38 8.63
CA ASN A 48 -12.67 -9.41 7.82
C ASN A 48 -12.05 -8.00 7.71
N LEU A 49 -10.90 -7.74 8.34
CA LEU A 49 -10.14 -6.48 8.27
C LEU A 49 -8.65 -6.76 8.46
N PHE A 50 -7.81 -6.22 7.58
CA PHE A 50 -6.36 -6.37 7.68
C PHE A 50 -5.64 -5.03 7.46
N ALA A 51 -4.51 -4.87 8.15
CA ALA A 51 -3.80 -3.60 8.24
C ALA A 51 -2.72 -3.47 7.15
N HIS A 52 -2.79 -2.39 6.37
CA HIS A 52 -1.87 -2.06 5.29
C HIS A 52 -1.13 -0.77 5.59
N LEU A 53 0.20 -0.85 5.58
CA LEU A 53 1.05 0.32 5.72
C LEU A 53 1.39 0.87 4.33
N HIS A 54 1.12 2.16 4.12
CA HIS A 54 1.50 2.89 2.92
C HIS A 54 2.44 4.04 3.27
N LEU A 55 3.59 4.10 2.62
CA LEU A 55 4.60 5.15 2.84
C LEU A 55 4.54 6.18 1.71
N HIS A 56 4.41 7.46 2.06
CA HIS A 56 4.44 8.54 1.06
C HIS A 56 4.77 9.91 1.68
N GLY A 57 4.98 10.92 0.84
CA GLY A 57 5.09 12.32 1.25
C GLY A 57 6.51 12.90 1.27
N ASN A 58 6.57 14.18 1.66
CA ASN A 58 7.78 14.97 1.91
C ASN A 58 7.42 16.01 3.00
N PRO A 59 7.75 15.80 4.30
CA PRO A 59 8.55 14.70 4.84
C PRO A 59 7.85 13.33 4.74
N LEU A 60 8.65 12.26 4.78
CA LEU A 60 8.16 10.88 4.70
C LEU A 60 7.27 10.56 5.91
N HIS A 61 6.08 10.02 5.64
CA HIS A 61 5.13 9.56 6.67
C HIS A 61 4.39 8.31 6.20
N ALA A 62 3.68 7.68 7.15
CA ALA A 62 2.93 6.47 6.89
C ALA A 62 1.42 6.69 7.03
N MET A 63 0.68 5.90 6.29
CA MET A 63 -0.75 5.77 6.38
C MET A 63 -1.10 4.29 6.64
N LEU A 64 -1.78 4.02 7.74
CA LEU A 64 -2.27 2.69 8.11
C LEU A 64 -3.72 2.56 7.64
N CYS A 65 -3.98 1.65 6.71
CA CYS A 65 -5.29 1.42 6.13
C CYS A 65 -5.81 0.06 6.55
N TYR A 66 -7.06 -0.01 7.02
CA TYR A 66 -7.73 -1.29 7.27
C TYR A 66 -8.62 -1.61 6.09
N ILE A 67 -8.32 -2.72 5.43
CA ILE A 67 -8.97 -3.14 4.19
C ILE A 67 -9.74 -4.42 4.47
N ASP A 68 -10.93 -4.54 3.90
CA ASP A 68 -11.75 -5.75 4.01
C ASP A 68 -11.63 -6.67 2.78
N SER A 69 -12.33 -7.80 2.83
CA SER A 69 -12.41 -8.78 1.74
C SER A 69 -13.05 -8.23 0.46
N ASP A 70 -13.79 -7.12 0.52
CA ASP A 70 -14.40 -6.47 -0.63
C ASP A 70 -13.45 -5.45 -1.32
N ASN A 71 -12.20 -5.40 -0.90
CA ASN A 71 -11.19 -4.41 -1.29
C ASN A 71 -11.59 -2.97 -0.95
N ARG A 72 -12.32 -2.75 0.14
CA ARG A 72 -12.74 -1.43 0.63
C ARG A 72 -11.91 -1.02 1.82
N ILE A 73 -11.46 0.24 1.82
CA ILE A 73 -10.86 0.82 3.02
C ILE A 73 -11.96 1.18 4.02
N ARG A 74 -11.86 0.63 5.22
CA ARG A 74 -12.81 0.83 6.33
C ARG A 74 -12.35 1.90 7.31
N SER A 75 -11.05 2.00 7.54
CA SER A 75 -10.48 3.05 8.38
C SER A 75 -9.06 3.39 7.94
N VAL A 76 -8.66 4.63 8.22
CA VAL A 76 -7.34 5.17 7.89
C VAL A 76 -6.79 5.90 9.11
N SER A 77 -5.54 5.62 9.47
CA SER A 77 -4.77 6.34 10.47
C SER A 77 -3.47 6.86 9.88
N GLY A 78 -2.94 7.95 10.46
CA GLY A 78 -1.70 8.59 10.03
C GLY A 78 -0.59 8.42 11.06
N LEU A 79 0.60 8.02 10.60
CA LEU A 79 1.82 7.94 11.38
C LEU A 79 2.79 9.02 10.91
N LYS A 80 2.95 10.07 11.72
CA LYS A 80 3.76 11.27 11.39
C LYS A 80 5.26 11.07 11.50
N SER A 81 5.68 10.03 12.22
CA SER A 81 7.09 9.66 12.42
C SER A 81 7.24 8.18 12.11
N LEU A 82 8.33 7.84 11.42
CA LEU A 82 8.69 6.49 11.04
C LEU A 82 10.17 6.31 11.29
N GLU A 83 10.51 5.24 12.00
CA GLU A 83 11.88 4.79 12.17
C GLU A 83 12.00 3.40 11.54
N ILE A 84 12.99 3.23 10.66
CA ILE A 84 13.28 1.96 10.01
C ILE A 84 14.75 1.68 10.26
N SER A 85 15.04 0.62 11.02
CA SER A 85 16.41 0.19 11.27
C SER A 85 17.06 -0.24 9.95
N ARG A 86 18.19 0.37 9.61
CA ARG A 86 18.89 0.13 8.33
C ARG A 86 19.50 -1.27 8.22
N ASP A 87 19.80 -1.87 9.37
CA ASP A 87 20.41 -3.20 9.45
C ASP A 87 19.35 -4.32 9.51
N SER A 88 18.07 -3.95 9.43
CA SER A 88 16.96 -4.91 9.44
C SER A 88 16.67 -5.48 8.05
N GLU A 89 16.20 -6.72 8.02
CA GLU A 89 15.63 -7.35 6.82
C GLU A 89 14.48 -6.52 6.22
N THR A 90 13.70 -5.85 7.07
CA THR A 90 12.62 -4.93 6.66
C THR A 90 13.13 -3.80 5.79
N PHE A 91 14.28 -3.20 6.12
CA PHE A 91 14.87 -2.14 5.29
C PHE A 91 15.30 -2.68 3.92
N ALA A 92 15.92 -3.86 3.89
CA ALA A 92 16.34 -4.49 2.63
C ALA A 92 15.15 -4.78 1.70
N GLU A 93 14.07 -5.38 2.21
CA GLU A 93 12.86 -5.65 1.41
C GLU A 93 12.13 -4.37 1.00
N LEU A 94 12.14 -3.34 1.84
CA LEU A 94 11.56 -2.03 1.50
C LEU A 94 12.34 -1.35 0.37
N VAL A 95 13.68 -1.35 0.44
CA VAL A 95 14.53 -0.83 -0.64
C VAL A 95 14.34 -1.65 -1.91
N LYS A 96 14.23 -2.98 -1.82
CA LYS A 96 13.97 -3.86 -2.96
C LYS A 96 12.62 -3.54 -3.63
N LYS A 97 11.54 -3.40 -2.85
CA LYS A 97 10.22 -2.97 -3.36
C LYS A 97 10.22 -1.52 -3.87
N TRP A 98 11.06 -0.62 -3.35
CA TRP A 98 11.18 0.75 -3.87
C TRP A 98 11.97 0.79 -5.17
N SER A 99 13.09 0.05 -5.23
CA SER A 99 13.98 -0.04 -6.39
C SER A 99 13.35 -0.80 -7.55
N ASN A 100 12.38 -1.68 -7.26
CA ASN A 100 11.54 -2.33 -8.24
C ASN A 100 10.10 -1.79 -8.15
N PRO A 101 9.72 -0.78 -8.95
CA PRO A 101 8.38 -0.18 -8.90
C PRO A 101 7.24 -1.12 -9.33
N TYR A 102 7.57 -2.39 -9.62
CA TYR A 102 6.66 -3.45 -10.06
C TYR A 102 6.52 -4.52 -8.98
#